data_AF-A0A8H5LTG0-F1
#
_entry.id   AF-A0A8H5LTG0-F1
#
_cell.length_a   1.000
_cell.length_b   1.000
_cell.length_c   1.000
_cell.angle_alpha   90.00
_cell.angle_beta   90.00
_cell.angle_gamma   90.00
#
_symmetry.space_group_name_H-M   'P 1'
#
loop_
_entity.id
_entity.type
_entity.pdbx_description
1 polymer ?
#
loop_
_entity_poly.entity_id
_entity_poly.type
_entity_poly.pdbx_seq_one_letter_code
_entity_poly.pdbx_strand_id
1 'polypeptide(L)'
;MPVGAADVESFHKQIKRRAIENGDWERLRSSFLTKMAENGWLDEMMQKGKNVAQNMDNLRFEELRSSLSREVHKGIPLEIRREVLQSIRLYLDKQFD
;
A
#
# COMPACT_ATOMS: atom_id res chain seq x y z
N MET A 1 -21.28 16.61 -17.81
CA MET A 1 -21.40 17.06 -16.41
C MET A 1 -20.04 16.84 -15.74
N PRO A 2 -19.39 17.85 -15.15
CA PRO A 2 -18.19 17.61 -14.35
C PRO A 2 -18.61 16.85 -13.09
N VAL A 3 -18.02 15.67 -12.87
CA VAL A 3 -18.23 14.90 -11.64
C VAL A 3 -17.70 15.73 -10.48
N GLY A 4 -18.53 16.04 -9.48
CA GLY A 4 -18.10 16.81 -8.33
C GLY A 4 -17.07 16.04 -7.51
N ALA A 5 -16.11 16.71 -6.89
CA ALA A 5 -15.12 16.05 -6.02
C ALA A 5 -15.78 15.20 -4.92
N ALA A 6 -16.94 15.63 -4.42
CA ALA A 6 -17.77 14.89 -3.47
C ALA A 6 -18.32 13.57 -4.05
N ASP A 7 -18.69 13.55 -5.33
CA ASP A 7 -19.17 12.35 -6.01
C ASP A 7 -18.03 11.35 -6.16
N VAL A 8 -16.84 11.81 -6.56
CA VAL A 8 -15.64 10.96 -6.67
C VAL A 8 -15.27 10.32 -5.32
N GLU A 9 -15.33 11.10 -4.24
CA GLU A 9 -15.04 10.59 -2.89
C GLU A 9 -16.07 9.55 -2.45
N SER A 10 -17.35 9.79 -2.74
CA SER A 10 -18.43 8.84 -2.47
C SER A 10 -18.23 7.53 -3.25
N PHE A 11 -17.95 7.60 -4.55
CA PHE A 11 -17.66 6.42 -5.37
C PHE A 11 -16.45 5.65 -4.86
N HIS A 12 -15.36 6.34 -4.52
CA HIS A 12 -14.17 5.71 -3.96
C HIS A 12 -14.48 4.95 -2.66
N LYS A 13 -15.27 5.54 -1.75
CA LYS A 13 -15.69 4.88 -0.51
C LYS A 13 -16.53 3.63 -0.77
N GLN A 14 -17.48 3.71 -1.71
CA GLN A 14 -18.35 2.59 -2.06
C GLN A 14 -17.57 1.42 -2.67
N ILE A 15 -16.70 1.70 -3.64
CA ILE A 15 -15.86 0.69 -4.30
C ILE A 15 -14.95 0.02 -3.26
N LYS A 16 -14.27 0.82 -2.43
CA LYS A 16 -13.40 0.29 -1.38
C LYS A 16 -14.16 -0.60 -0.40
N ARG A 17 -15.37 -0.21 -0.01
CA ARG A 17 -16.21 -1.00 0.88
C ARG A 17 -16.56 -2.35 0.26
N ARG A 18 -17.02 -2.38 -1.00
CA ARG A 18 -17.31 -3.63 -1.72
C ARG A 18 -16.08 -4.53 -1.84
N ALA A 19 -14.92 -3.94 -2.16
CA ALA A 19 -13.66 -4.67 -2.24
C ALA A 19 -13.31 -5.37 -0.91
N ILE A 20 -13.59 -4.72 0.22
CA ILE A 20 -13.38 -5.29 1.56
C ILE A 20 -14.41 -6.39 1.83
N GLU A 21 -15.70 -6.14 1.60
CA GLU A 21 -16.79 -7.08 1.88
C GLU A 21 -16.67 -8.37 1.08
N ASN A 22 -16.20 -8.30 -0.17
CA ASN A 22 -16.01 -9.45 -1.05
C ASN A 22 -14.64 -10.12 -0.90
N GLY A 23 -13.74 -9.57 -0.07
CA GLY A 23 -12.39 -10.08 0.14
C GLY A 23 -11.38 -9.78 -0.98
N ASP A 24 -11.78 -9.08 -2.04
CA ASP A 24 -10.89 -8.66 -3.12
C ASP A 24 -9.78 -7.72 -2.63
N TRP A 25 -10.08 -6.88 -1.65
CA TRP A 25 -9.10 -6.03 -0.99
C TRP A 25 -7.99 -6.84 -0.33
N GLU A 26 -8.35 -7.91 0.38
CA GLU A 26 -7.38 -8.76 1.06
C GLU A 26 -6.56 -9.58 0.06
N ARG A 27 -7.15 -9.99 -1.07
CA ARG A 27 -6.43 -10.64 -2.18
C ARG A 27 -5.41 -9.71 -2.83
N LEU A 28 -5.80 -8.47 -3.14
CA LEU A 28 -4.89 -7.46 -3.69
C LEU A 28 -3.76 -7.14 -2.71
N ARG A 29 -4.11 -6.96 -1.43
CA ARG A 29 -3.15 -6.66 -0.36
C ARG A 29 -2.15 -7.81 -0.16
N SER A 30 -2.63 -9.04 -0.04
CA SER A 30 -1.77 -10.20 0.16
C SER A 30 -0.84 -10.42 -1.02
N SER A 31 -1.35 -10.32 -2.26
CA SER A 31 -0.50 -10.39 -3.46
C SER A 31 0.62 -9.34 -3.46
N PHE A 32 0.29 -8.08 -3.12
CA PHE A 32 1.30 -7.04 -2.99
C PHE A 32 2.33 -7.37 -1.89
N LEU A 33 1.89 -7.77 -0.70
CA LEU A 33 2.77 -8.11 0.41
C LEU A 33 3.69 -9.30 0.07
N THR A 34 3.16 -10.33 -0.59
CA THR A 34 3.97 -11.47 -1.04
C THR A 34 5.07 -11.03 -1.99
N LYS A 35 4.76 -10.21 -3.00
CA LYS A 35 5.76 -9.70 -3.96
C LYS A 35 6.82 -8.83 -3.29
N MET A 36 6.41 -8.02 -2.30
CA MET A 36 7.32 -7.18 -1.51
C MET A 36 8.13 -7.98 -0.48
N ALA A 37 7.71 -9.19 -0.12
CA ALA A 37 8.51 -10.10 0.69
C ALA A 37 9.52 -10.84 -0.21
N GLU A 38 9.07 -11.38 -1.34
CA GLU A 38 9.90 -12.15 -2.29
C GLU A 38 11.05 -11.33 -2.88
N ASN A 39 10.88 -10.02 -3.05
CA ASN A 39 11.94 -9.15 -3.54
C ASN A 39 12.91 -8.64 -2.45
N GLY A 40 12.76 -9.10 -1.20
CA GLY A 40 13.59 -8.70 -0.06
C GLY A 40 13.28 -7.33 0.54
N TRP A 41 12.25 -6.62 0.09
CA TRP A 41 11.92 -5.29 0.60
C TRP A 41 11.44 -5.32 2.05
N LEU A 42 10.65 -6.33 2.43
CA LEU A 42 10.22 -6.50 3.82
C LEU A 42 11.42 -6.60 4.76
N ASP A 43 12.41 -7.40 4.38
CA ASP A 43 13.65 -7.60 5.14
C ASP A 43 14.50 -6.33 5.20
N GLU A 44 14.62 -5.61 4.08
CA GLU A 44 15.32 -4.33 4.02
C GLU A 44 14.68 -3.31 4.98
N MET A 45 13.35 -3.20 4.98
CA MET A 45 12.64 -2.27 5.87
C MET A 45 12.76 -2.67 7.34
N MET A 46 12.71 -3.97 7.65
CA MET A 46 12.97 -4.46 9.01
C MET A 46 14.39 -4.13 9.47
N GLN A 47 15.39 -4.33 8.61
CA GLN A 47 16.77 -4.02 8.93
C GLN A 47 16.98 -2.52 9.15
N LYS A 48 16.41 -1.68 8.28
CA LYS A 48 16.44 -0.23 8.44
C LYS A 48 15.76 0.22 9.73
N GLY A 49 14.60 -0.36 10.05
CA GLY A 49 13.89 -0.07 11.29
C GLY A 49 14.73 -0.43 12.53
N LYS A 50 15.38 -1.59 12.53
CA LYS A 50 16.31 -1.99 13.60
C LYS A 50 17.48 -1.01 13.72
N ASN A 51 18.10 -0.64 12.61
CA ASN A 51 19.23 0.29 12.61
C ASN A 51 18.81 1.65 13.16
N VAL A 52 17.66 2.19 12.77
CA VAL A 52 17.15 3.46 13.30
C VAL A 52 16.85 3.35 14.80
N ALA A 53 16.17 2.29 15.22
CA ALA A 53 15.83 2.06 16.62
C ALA A 53 17.08 1.92 17.52
N GLN A 54 18.14 1.28 17.03
CA GLN A 54 19.41 1.12 17.75
C GLN A 54 20.17 2.43 17.94
N ASN A 55 19.98 3.40 17.02
CA ASN A 55 20.61 4.71 17.09
C ASN A 55 19.72 5.76 17.78
N MET A 56 18.58 5.36 18.35
CA MET A 56 17.73 6.25 19.14
C MET A 56 18.08 6.15 20.63
N ASP A 57 18.40 7.29 21.24
CA ASP A 57 18.65 7.38 22.69
C ASP A 57 17.44 6.94 23.52
N ASN A 58 16.22 7.19 23.01
CA ASN A 58 14.97 6.72 23.61
C ASN A 58 14.05 6.20 22.50
N LEU A 59 13.70 4.91 22.57
CA LEU A 59 12.91 4.25 21.54
C LEU A 59 11.49 4.81 21.49
N ARG A 60 11.13 5.42 20.37
CA ARG A 60 9.81 6.02 20.13
C ARG A 60 9.23 5.55 18.82
N PHE A 61 8.06 4.90 18.89
CA PHE A 61 7.40 4.34 17.71
C PHE A 61 7.08 5.40 16.65
N GLU A 62 6.57 6.56 17.03
CA GLU A 62 6.20 7.62 16.07
C GLU A 62 7.40 8.19 15.33
N GLU A 63 8.55 8.35 16.01
CA GLU A 63 9.79 8.84 15.41
C GLU A 63 10.38 7.78 14.46
N LEU A 64 10.29 6.50 14.83
CA LEU A 64 10.68 5.37 13.98
C LEU A 64 9.78 5.25 12.74
N ARG A 65 8.47 5.38 12.90
CA ARG A 65 7.51 5.34 11.80
C ARG A 65 7.72 6.51 10.84
N SER A 66 7.93 7.71 11.37
CA SER A 66 8.12 8.93 10.56
C SER A 66 9.43 8.88 9.76
N SER A 67 10.51 8.37 10.34
CA SER A 67 11.78 8.16 9.63
C SER A 67 11.65 7.12 8.52
N LEU A 68 11.03 5.97 8.80
CA LEU A 68 10.84 4.91 7.81
C LEU A 68 9.85 5.29 6.69
N SER A 69 8.77 6.03 7.00
CA SER A 69 7.71 6.36 6.03
C SER A 69 8.23 7.11 4.79
N ARG A 70 9.30 7.90 4.92
CA ARG A 70 9.91 8.61 3.79
C ARG A 70 10.68 7.70 2.85
N GLU A 71 11.22 6.59 3.36
CA GLU A 71 12.00 5.62 2.58
C GLU A 71 11.14 4.50 1.99
N VAL A 72 10.07 4.12 2.69
CA VAL A 72 9.13 3.06 2.31
C VAL A 72 8.64 3.24 0.87
N HIS A 73 8.28 4.47 0.46
CA HIS A 73 7.78 4.73 -0.89
C HIS A 73 8.84 4.64 -1.99
N LYS A 74 10.12 4.87 -1.65
CA LYS A 74 11.25 4.78 -2.59
C LYS A 74 11.67 3.34 -2.84
N GLY A 75 11.51 2.47 -1.84
CA GLY A 75 11.89 1.06 -1.93
C GLY A 75 10.93 0.19 -2.74
N ILE A 76 9.74 0.69 -3.13
CA ILE A 76 8.80 -0.10 -3.95
C ILE A 76 9.29 -0.15 -5.40
N PRO A 77 9.66 -1.32 -5.94
CA PRO A 77 10.11 -1.45 -7.32
C PRO A 77 9.02 -1.03 -8.30
N LEU A 78 9.44 -0.41 -9.41
CA LEU A 78 8.51 0.11 -10.43
C LEU A 78 7.63 -0.98 -11.02
N GLU A 79 8.19 -2.18 -11.24
CA GLU A 79 7.45 -3.30 -11.83
C GLU A 79 6.33 -3.79 -10.91
N ILE A 80 6.59 -3.95 -9.61
CA ILE A 80 5.55 -4.33 -8.63
C ILE A 80 4.47 -3.25 -8.55
N ARG A 81 4.87 -1.96 -8.57
CA ARG A 81 3.91 -0.85 -8.60
C ARG A 81 3.01 -0.91 -9.83
N ARG A 82 3.56 -1.17 -11.01
CA ARG A 82 2.81 -1.30 -12.28
C ARG A 82 1.84 -2.46 -12.22
N GLU A 83 2.28 -3.61 -11.73
CA GLU A 83 1.46 -4.82 -11.64
C GLU A 83 0.28 -4.66 -10.67
N VAL A 84 0.51 -4.07 -9.49
CA VAL A 84 -0.55 -3.78 -8.52
C VAL A 84 -1.54 -2.77 -9.10
N LEU A 85 -1.06 -1.73 -9.78
CA LEU A 85 -1.94 -0.77 -10.45
C LEU A 85 -2.78 -1.43 -11.56
N GLN A 86 -2.20 -2.37 -12.30
CA GLN A 86 -2.94 -3.15 -13.30
C GLN A 86 -4.02 -4.02 -12.64
N SER A 87 -3.69 -4.69 -11.54
CA SER A 87 -4.65 -5.50 -10.77
C SER A 87 -5.81 -4.65 -10.22
N ILE A 88 -5.51 -3.44 -9.73
CA ILE A 88 -6.54 -2.49 -9.29
C ILE A 88 -7.42 -2.04 -10.46
N ARG A 89 -6.85 -1.73 -11.63
CA ARG A 89 -7.62 -1.36 -12.83
C ARG A 89 -8.55 -2.48 -13.27
N LEU A 90 -8.05 -3.71 -13.38
CA LEU A 90 -8.86 -4.88 -13.71
C LEU A 90 -9.98 -5.13 -12.71
N TYR A 91 -9.74 -4.85 -11.42
CA TYR A 91 -10.79 -4.90 -10.41
C TYR A 91 -11.85 -3.82 -10.65
N LEU A 92 -11.42 -2.58 -10.90
CA LEU A 92 -12.32 -1.45 -11.17
C LEU A 92 -13.17 -1.70 -12.42
N ASP A 93 -12.59 -2.18 -13.52
CA ASP A 93 -13.32 -2.48 -14.75
C ASP A 93 -14.49 -3.45 -14.47
N LYS A 94 -14.25 -4.51 -13.69
CA LYS A 94 -15.28 -5.47 -13.25
C LYS A 94 -16.36 -4.88 -12.33
N GLN A 95 -16.16 -3.71 -11.73
CA GLN A 95 -17.18 -3.05 -10.90
C GLN A 95 -18.15 -2.20 -11.73
N PHE A 96 -17.81 -1.92 -13.00
CA PHE A 96 -18.57 -1.03 -13.88
C PHE A 96 -19.09 -1.73 -15.16
N ASP A 97 -18.71 -2.98 -15.40
CA ASP A 97 -19.42 -3.92 -16.28
C ASP A 97 -20.66 -4.53 -15.59
#